data_AF-A0A150FMM0-F1
#
_entry.id   AF-A0A150FMM0-F1
#
_cell.length_a   1.000
_cell.length_b   1.000
_cell.length_c   1.000
_cell.angle_alpha   90.00
_cell.angle_beta   90.00
_cell.angle_gamma   90.00
#
_symmetry.space_group_name_H-M   'P 1'
#
loop_
_entity.id
_entity.type
_entity.pdbx_description
1 polymer ?
#
loop_
_entity_poly.entity_id
_entity_poly.type
_entity_poly.pdbx_seq_one_letter_code
_entity_poly.pdbx_strand_id
1 'polypeptide(L)' 'MYSFFLILFSGVFLYFADAKTLKIKGLIKEYKIAKFLGLVYIIGSFGYLVYSGLRR' A
#
# COMPACT_ATOMS: atom_id res chain seq x y z
N MET A 1 -6.06 -11.06 11.92
CA MET A 1 -5.07 -9.97 12.11
C MET A 1 -3.84 -10.12 11.23
N TYR A 2 -3.28 -11.33 11.03
CA TYR A 2 -2.13 -11.56 10.16
C TYR A 2 -2.28 -10.95 8.74
N SER A 3 -3.43 -11.18 8.09
CA SER A 3 -3.71 -10.63 6.75
C SER A 3 -3.76 -9.10 6.69
N PHE A 4 -4.18 -8.43 7.77
CA PHE A 4 -4.19 -6.96 7.85
C PHE A 4 -2.75 -6.42 7.79
N PHE A 5 -1.86 -6.96 8.63
CA PHE A 5 -0.47 -6.51 8.68
C PHE A 5 0.25 -6.79 7.35
N LEU A 6 -0.03 -7.91 6.69
CA LEU A 6 0.52 -8.19 5.36
C LEU A 6 0.10 -7.16 4.31
N ILE A 7 -1.19 -6.80 4.26
CA ILE A 7 -1.72 -5.82 3.29
C ILE A 7 -1.21 -4.40 3.60
N LEU A 8 -1.14 -4.04 4.88
CA LEU A 8 -0.61 -2.75 5.30
C LEU A 8 0.87 -2.64 4.96
N PHE A 9 1.66 -3.67 5.29
CA PHE A 9 3.11 -3.67 5.06
C PHE A 9 3.44 -3.67 3.57
N SER A 10 2.70 -4.42 2.75
CA SER A 10 2.88 -4.38 1.30
C SER A 10 2.56 -3.00 0.73
N GLY A 11 1.48 -2.34 1.19
CA GLY A 11 1.14 -0.98 0.78
C GLY A 11 2.19 0.07 1.15
N VAL A 12 2.71 0.00 2.38
CA VAL A 12 3.80 0.88 2.85
C VAL A 12 5.08 0.63 2.05
N PHE A 13 5.44 -0.63 1.80
CA PHE A 13 6.62 -0.97 1.02
C PHE A 13 6.52 -0.46 -0.42
N LEU A 14 5.35 -0.61 -1.06
CA LEU A 14 5.10 -0.10 -2.41
C LEU A 14 5.22 1.44 -2.45
N TYR A 15 4.67 2.12 -1.45
CA TYR A 15 4.66 3.58 -1.36
C TYR A 15 6.05 4.17 -1.11
N PHE A 16 6.89 3.52 -0.30
CA PHE A 16 8.20 4.05 0.11
C PHE A 16 9.36 3.42 -0.66
N ALA A 17 9.51 2.10 -0.66
CA ALA A 17 10.67 1.44 -1.26
C ALA A 17 10.58 1.45 -2.79
N ASP A 18 9.45 1.00 -3.33
CA ASP A 18 9.27 0.86 -4.77
C ASP A 18 9.16 2.23 -5.45
N ALA A 19 8.35 3.14 -4.89
CA ALA A 19 8.27 4.50 -5.41
C ALA A 19 9.62 5.24 -5.34
N LYS A 20 10.41 5.08 -4.26
CA LYS A 20 11.75 5.69 -4.17
C LYS A 20 12.69 5.12 -5.23
N THR A 21 12.64 3.81 -5.46
CA THR A 21 13.45 3.13 -6.49
C THR A 21 13.08 3.61 -7.90
N LEU A 22 11.79 3.73 -8.21
CA LEU A 22 11.29 4.25 -9.49
C LEU A 22 11.63 5.72 -9.70
N LYS A 23 11.58 6.53 -8.62
CA LYS A 23 12.00 7.93 -8.65
C LYS A 23 13.49 8.08 -8.94
N ILE A 24 14.34 7.25 -8.35
CA ILE A 24 15.79 7.24 -8.61
C ILE A 24 16.09 6.85 -10.07
N LYS A 25 15.32 5.91 -10.63
CA LYS A 25 15.43 5.49 -12.04
C LYS A 25 14.89 6.51 -13.06
N GLY A 26 14.34 7.65 -12.61
CA GLY A 26 13.74 8.65 -13.50
C GLY A 26 12.38 8.27 -14.11
N LEU A 27 11.76 7.19 -13.62
CA LEU A 27 10.50 6.65 -14.10
C LEU A 27 9.32 7.35 -13.41
N ILE A 28 9.02 8.58 -13.85
CA ILE A 28 8.06 9.49 -13.18
C ILE A 28 6.62 8.98 -13.24
N LYS A 29 6.21 8.32 -14.34
CA LYS A 29 4.85 7.78 -14.49
C LYS A 29 4.62 6.61 -13.54
N GLU A 30 5.55 5.68 -13.54
CA GLU A 30 5.57 4.47 -12.72
C GLU A 30 5.67 4.82 -11.24
N TYR A 31 6.47 5.82 -10.87
CA TYR A 31 6.51 6.38 -9.52
C TYR A 31 5.12 6.83 -9.04
N LYS A 32 4.37 7.53 -9.90
CA LYS A 32 3.04 8.04 -9.57
C LYS A 32 2.04 6.89 -9.38
N ILE A 33 2.14 5.86 -10.21
CA ILE A 33 1.34 4.63 -10.12
C ILE A 33 1.66 3.86 -8.84
N ALA A 34 2.95 3.65 -8.51
CA ALA A 34 3.38 2.97 -7.30
C ALA A 34 2.92 3.70 -6.04
N LYS A 35 3.02 5.03 -6.00
CA LYS A 35 2.46 5.82 -4.89
C LYS A 35 0.95 5.68 -4.76
N PHE A 36 0.23 5.70 -5.88
CA PHE A 36 -1.22 5.56 -5.88
C PHE A 36 -1.64 4.17 -5.39
N LEU A 37 -1.04 3.11 -5.92
CA LEU A 37 -1.29 1.74 -5.49
C LEU A 37 -0.96 1.54 -4.01
N GLY A 38 0.19 2.02 -3.54
CA GLY A 38 0.54 1.95 -2.12
C GLY A 38 -0.51 2.60 -1.22
N LEU A 39 -1.05 3.76 -1.62
CA LEU A 39 -2.16 4.42 -0.92
C LEU A 39 -3.44 3.58 -0.90
N VAL A 40 -3.82 2.97 -2.03
CA VAL A 40 -4.99 2.09 -2.14
C VAL A 40 -4.85 0.88 -1.21
N TYR A 41 -3.67 0.27 -1.16
CA TYR A 41 -3.40 -0.86 -0.25
C TYR A 41 -3.49 -0.45 1.22
N ILE A 42 -2.93 0.71 1.58
CA ILE A 42 -3.03 1.23 2.96
C ILE A 42 -4.49 1.48 3.32
N ILE A 43 -5.26 2.20 2.50
CA ILE A 43 -6.68 2.48 2.75
C ILE A 43 -7.49 1.18 2.80
N GLY A 44 -7.25 0.26 1.86
CA GLY A 44 -7.90 -1.04 1.81
C GLY A 44 -7.62 -1.90 3.04
N SER A 45 -6.42 -1.82 3.62
CA SER A 45 -6.08 -2.51 4.86
C SER A 45 -6.93 -2.01 6.04
N PHE A 46 -7.15 -0.70 6.16
CA PHE A 46 -8.04 -0.14 7.18
C PHE A 46 -9.49 -0.55 6.95
N GLY A 47 -9.95 -0.53 5.69
CA GLY A 47 -11.27 -1.03 5.33
C GLY A 47 -11.47 -2.50 5.72
N TYR A 48 -10.46 -3.34 5.47
CA TYR A 48 -10.46 -4.75 5.88
C TYR A 48 -10.51 -4.91 7.40
N LEU A 49 -9.78 -4.07 8.15
CA LEU A 49 -9.79 -4.08 9.62
C LEU A 49 -11.19 -3.78 10.16
N VAL A 50 -11.84 -2.73 9.66
CA VAL A 50 -13.21 -2.32 10.05
C VAL A 50 -14.22 -3.42 9.68
N TYR A 51 -14.14 -3.96 8.47
CA TYR A 51 -15.01 -5.05 8.04
C TYR A 51 -14.85 -6.31 8.92
N SER A 52 -13.61 -6.70 9.23
CA SER A 52 -13.36 -7.86 10.09
C SER A 52 -13.83 -7.63 11.54
N GLY A 53 -13.82 -6.37 11.99
CA GLY A 53 -14.31 -5.99 13.32
C GLY A 53 -15.84 -5.99 13.41
N LEU A 54 -16.55 -5.56 12.36
CA LEU A 54 -18.02 -5.57 12.28
C LEU A 54 -18.61 -6.96 12.05
N ARG A 55 -17.83 -7.90 11.50
CA ARG A 55 -18.26 -9.28 11.22
C ARG A 55 -18.07 -10.23 12.41
N ARG A 56 -17.59 -9.72 13.54
CA ARG A 56 -17.54 -10.43 14.83
C ARG A 56 -18.79 -10.13 15.64
#